data_AF-A0A2D8V9X1-F1
#
_entry.id   AF-A0A2D8V9X1-F1
#
_cell.length_a   1.000
_cell.length_b   1.000
_cell.length_c   1.000
_cell.angle_alpha   90.00
_cell.angle_beta   90.00
_cell.angle_gamma   90.00
#
_symmetry.space_group_name_H-M   'P 1'
#
loop_
_entity.id
_entity.type
_entity.pdbx_description
1 polymer ?
#
loop_
_entity_poly.entity_id
_entity_poly.type
_entity_poly.pdbx_seq_one_letter_code
_entity_poly.pdbx_strand_id
1 'polypeptide(L)'
;MRKFFQLYSRNINRLSIGIYLFSLILLFKIFNIQIINKDTFKKIVENKGYKTINRYGLRGDITDKNNKILSQTISKYTFWINTNKSFEKDKIINLFSKNF
;
A
#
# COMPACT_ATOMS: atom_id res chain seq x y z
N MET A 1 38.83 20.91 41.50
CA MET A 1 38.49 20.12 40.29
C MET A 1 36.98 19.93 40.04
N ARG A 2 36.13 19.71 41.07
CA ARG A 2 34.68 19.45 40.86
C ARG A 2 33.87 20.60 40.22
N LYS A 3 34.21 21.87 40.50
CA LYS A 3 33.49 23.05 39.96
C LYS A 3 33.58 23.18 38.43
N PHE A 4 34.74 22.91 37.82
CA PHE A 4 34.92 23.00 36.37
C PHE A 4 34.14 21.91 35.64
N PHE A 5 34.10 20.69 36.21
CA PHE A 5 33.28 19.59 35.68
C PHE A 5 31.78 19.90 35.74
N GLN A 6 31.30 20.53 36.82
CA GLN A 6 29.90 20.95 36.96
C GLN A 6 29.50 22.01 35.92
N LEU A 7 30.35 23.00 35.65
CA LEU A 7 30.09 24.02 34.64
C LEU A 7 30.05 23.42 33.22
N TYR A 8 30.97 22.51 32.93
CA TYR A 8 31.03 21.80 31.64
C TYR A 8 29.80 20.89 31.44
N SER A 9 29.45 20.09 32.46
CA SER A 9 28.26 19.23 32.45
C SER A 9 26.97 20.04 32.28
N ARG A 10 26.87 21.25 32.86
CA ARG A 10 25.71 22.13 32.67
C ARG A 10 25.51 22.55 31.21
N ASN A 11 26.59 22.83 30.48
CA ASN A 11 26.51 23.22 29.07
C ASN A 11 26.08 22.04 28.19
N ILE A 12 26.61 20.84 28.46
CA ILE A 12 26.19 19.61 27.77
C ILE A 12 24.71 19.32 28.05
N ASN A 13 24.27 19.41 29.31
CA ASN A 13 22.88 19.15 29.66
C ASN A 13 21.91 20.12 28.96
N ARG A 14 22.29 21.39 28.77
CA ARG A 14 21.49 22.35 27.99
C ARG A 14 21.35 21.93 26.52
N LEU A 15 22.44 21.45 25.92
CA LEU A 15 22.43 20.93 24.56
C LEU A 15 21.53 19.68 24.46
N SER A 16 21.69 18.74 25.41
CA SER A 16 20.88 17.52 25.47
C SER A 16 19.39 17.83 25.60
N ILE A 17 19.00 18.81 26.42
CA ILE A 17 17.61 19.28 26.54
C ILE A 17 17.10 19.79 25.19
N GLY A 18 17.90 20.56 24.45
CA GLY A 18 17.55 21.01 23.11
C GLY A 18 17.29 19.85 22.14
N ILE A 19 18.15 18.83 22.17
CA ILE A 19 18.00 17.62 21.36
C ILE A 19 16.71 16.86 21.75
N TYR A 20 16.42 16.72 23.04
CA TYR A 20 15.21 16.04 23.49
C TYR A 20 13.94 16.79 23.09
N LEU A 21 13.92 18.12 23.17
CA LEU A 21 12.79 18.94 22.72
C LEU A 21 12.58 18.81 21.21
N PHE A 22 13.66 18.82 20.42
CA PHE A 22 13.56 18.61 18.97
C PHE A 22 13.02 17.22 18.62
N SER A 23 13.52 16.18 19.29
CA SER A 23 13.02 14.81 19.14
C SER A 23 11.54 14.69 19.52
N LEU A 24 11.10 15.39 20.57
CA LEU A 24 9.71 15.41 20.98
C LEU A 24 8.81 16.06 19.91
N ILE A 25 9.25 17.16 19.30
CA ILE A 25 8.53 17.81 18.19
C ILE A 25 8.40 16.87 16.99
N LEU A 26 9.46 16.14 16.64
CA LEU A 26 9.42 15.14 15.56
C LEU A 26 8.42 14.02 15.85
N LEU A 27 8.41 13.50 17.07
CA LEU A 27 7.46 12.47 17.49
C LEU A 27 6.01 12.94 17.34
N PHE A 28 5.69 14.15 17.81
CA PHE A 28 4.35 14.72 17.65
C PHE A 28 3.96 14.88 16.18
N LYS A 29 4.91 15.26 15.31
CA LYS A 29 4.64 15.40 13.89
C LYS A 29 4.36 14.06 13.21
N ILE A 30 5.12 13.02 13.56
CA ILE A 30 4.89 11.66 13.07
C ILE A 30 3.55 11.14 13.58
N PHE A 31 3.25 11.33 14.87
CA PHE A 31 1.97 10.93 15.47
C PHE A 31 0.77 11.58 14.75
N ASN A 32 0.84 12.90 14.50
CA ASN A 32 -0.23 13.61 13.81
C ASN A 32 -0.47 13.07 12.39
N ILE A 33 0.61 12.83 11.63
CA ILE A 33 0.51 12.26 10.28
C ILE A 33 -0.08 10.85 10.31
N GLN A 34 0.38 10.00 11.23
CA GLN A 34 0.00 8.58 11.26
C GLN A 34 -1.39 8.31 11.86
N ILE A 35 -1.81 9.09 12.87
CA ILE A 35 -3.03 8.80 13.63
C ILE A 35 -4.15 9.76 13.26
N ILE A 36 -3.90 11.07 13.25
CA ILE A 36 -4.94 12.07 13.02
C ILE A 36 -5.25 12.15 11.51
N ASN A 37 -4.22 12.28 10.69
CA ASN A 37 -4.37 12.53 9.24
C ASN A 37 -4.24 11.26 8.38
N LYS A 38 -4.38 10.07 8.99
CA LYS A 38 -4.20 8.77 8.34
C LYS A 38 -4.98 8.65 7.04
N ASP A 39 -6.28 8.96 7.07
CA ASP A 39 -7.17 8.73 5.94
C ASP A 39 -6.89 9.68 4.77
N THR A 40 -6.50 10.92 5.08
CA THR A 40 -6.15 11.93 4.08
C THR A 40 -4.87 11.53 3.35
N PHE A 41 -3.82 11.15 4.08
CA PHE A 41 -2.57 10.70 3.48
C PHE A 41 -2.71 9.36 2.77
N LYS A 42 -3.54 8.44 3.28
CA LYS A 42 -3.88 7.19 2.60
C LYS A 42 -4.50 7.45 1.22
N LYS A 43 -5.47 8.36 1.13
CA LYS A 43 -6.09 8.76 -0.15
C LYS A 43 -5.09 9.39 -1.11
N ILE A 44 -4.18 10.23 -0.62
CA ILE A 44 -3.14 10.84 -1.45
C ILE A 44 -2.19 9.78 -2.00
N VAL A 45 -1.78 8.81 -1.18
CA VAL A 45 -0.92 7.69 -1.60
C VAL A 45 -1.66 6.73 -2.53
N GLU A 46 -2.95 6.46 -2.33
CA GLU A 46 -3.74 5.65 -3.26
C GLU A 46 -3.86 6.35 -4.63
N ASN A 47 -4.01 7.67 -4.66
CA ASN A 47 -4.18 8.43 -5.90
C ASN A 47 -2.87 8.72 -6.64
N LYS A 48 -1.73 8.80 -5.94
CA LYS A 48 -0.42 9.18 -6.53
C LYS A 48 0.66 8.12 -6.40
N GLY A 49 0.41 7.08 -5.62
CA GLY A 49 1.39 6.06 -5.29
C GLY A 49 1.60 5.07 -6.43
N TYR A 50 2.83 4.62 -6.57
CA TYR A 50 3.17 3.52 -7.46
C TYR A 50 2.96 2.20 -6.70
N LYS A 51 2.22 1.28 -7.32
CA LYS A 51 2.12 -0.10 -6.84
C LYS A 51 2.95 -1.00 -7.74
N THR A 52 3.96 -1.65 -7.18
CA THR A 52 4.65 -2.74 -7.87
C THR A 52 3.69 -3.92 -7.96
N ILE A 53 3.37 -4.33 -9.18
CA ILE A 53 2.58 -5.53 -9.45
C ILE A 53 3.46 -6.54 -10.17
N ASN A 54 3.47 -7.77 -9.66
CA ASN A 54 4.10 -8.87 -10.37
C ASN A 54 3.16 -9.29 -11.50
N ARG A 55 3.56 -9.06 -12.75
CA ARG A 55 2.87 -9.60 -13.92
C ARG A 55 3.59 -10.86 -14.37
N TYR A 56 2.88 -11.98 -14.37
CA TYR A 56 3.41 -13.23 -14.92
C TYR A 56 3.47 -13.12 -16.44
N GLY A 57 4.57 -13.61 -17.03
CA GLY A 57 4.68 -13.74 -18.48
C GLY A 57 3.70 -14.79 -19.02
N LEU A 58 3.28 -14.62 -20.27
CA LEU A 58 2.48 -15.64 -20.96
C LEU A 58 3.34 -16.88 -21.19
N ARG A 59 2.80 -18.06 -20.88
CA ARG A 59 3.44 -19.33 -21.26
C ARG A 59 3.25 -19.53 -22.77
N GLY A 60 4.32 -19.90 -23.46
CA GLY A 60 4.26 -20.26 -24.88
C GLY A 60 3.41 -21.50 -25.14
N ASP A 61 2.89 -21.60 -26.35
CA ASP A 61 2.07 -22.73 -26.78
C ASP A 61 2.94 -23.97 -27.03
N ILE A 62 2.39 -25.14 -26.75
CA ILE A 62 3.02 -26.43 -27.04
C ILE A 62 2.40 -26.99 -28.30
N THR A 63 3.23 -27.22 -29.32
CA THR A 63 2.81 -27.79 -30.61
C THR A 63 3.48 -29.13 -30.91
N ASP A 64 2.80 -30.00 -31.64
CA ASP A 64 3.39 -31.20 -32.22
C ASP A 64 4.25 -30.86 -33.47
N LYS A 65 4.97 -31.85 -34.02
CA LYS A 65 5.79 -31.75 -35.24
C LYS A 65 5.02 -31.22 -36.46
N ASN A 66 3.70 -31.39 -36.48
CA ASN A 66 2.81 -30.91 -37.53
C ASN A 66 2.19 -29.53 -37.20
N ASN A 67 2.76 -28.78 -36.25
CA ASN A 67 2.25 -27.49 -35.75
C ASN A 67 0.83 -27.54 -35.16
N LYS A 68 0.35 -28.71 -34.77
CA LYS A 68 -0.92 -28.84 -34.06
C LYS A 68 -0.76 -28.42 -32.61
N ILE A 69 -1.55 -27.44 -32.15
CA ILE A 69 -1.54 -26.96 -30.76
C ILE A 69 -2.05 -28.07 -29.83
N LEU A 70 -1.23 -28.45 -28.87
CA LEU A 70 -1.53 -29.43 -27.83
C LEU A 70 -1.89 -28.75 -26.50
N SER A 71 -1.31 -27.58 -26.22
CA SER A 71 -1.60 -26.78 -25.03
C SER A 71 -1.37 -25.31 -25.31
N GLN A 72 -2.29 -24.46 -24.85
CA GLN A 72 -2.22 -23.01 -24.97
C GLN A 72 -2.71 -22.33 -23.70
N THR A 73 -2.30 -21.08 -23.50
CA THR A 73 -2.80 -20.25 -22.40
C THR A 73 -4.15 -19.63 -22.81
N ILE A 74 -5.21 -19.85 -22.03
CA ILE A 74 -6.52 -19.20 -22.25
C ILE A 74 -6.82 -18.17 -21.16
N SER A 75 -7.42 -17.05 -21.57
CA SER A 75 -7.93 -16.05 -20.63
C SER A 75 -9.20 -16.56 -19.96
N LYS A 76 -9.19 -16.64 -18.63
CA LYS A 76 -10.37 -17.01 -17.85
C LYS A 76 -10.87 -15.80 -17.08
N TYR A 77 -12.17 -15.58 -17.13
CA TYR A 77 -12.85 -14.53 -16.39
C TYR A 77 -13.64 -15.16 -15.26
N THR A 78 -13.49 -14.63 -14.05
CA THR A 78 -14.29 -15.02 -12.89
C THR A 78 -15.10 -13.81 -12.45
N PHE A 79 -16.41 -13.98 -12.38
CA PHE A 79 -17.31 -12.94 -11.93
C PHE A 79 -17.67 -13.18 -10.47
N TRP A 80 -17.52 -12.15 -9.64
CA TRP A 80 -17.87 -12.20 -8.22
C TRP A 80 -18.53 -10.88 -7.83
N ILE A 81 -19.49 -10.96 -6.91
CA ILE A 81 -20.13 -9.80 -6.31
C ILE A 81 -20.11 -9.90 -4.79
N ASN A 82 -19.94 -8.76 -4.13
CA ASN A 82 -20.05 -8.67 -2.69
C ASN A 82 -21.52 -8.48 -2.29
N THR A 83 -22.10 -9.50 -1.66
CA THR A 83 -23.50 -9.52 -1.24
C THR A 83 -23.79 -8.69 0.01
N ASN A 84 -22.77 -8.23 0.74
CA ASN A 84 -22.94 -7.38 1.92
C ASN A 84 -23.24 -5.91 1.57
N LYS A 85 -23.18 -5.53 0.30
CA LYS A 85 -23.51 -4.18 -0.19
C LYS A 85 -24.73 -4.25 -1.08
N SER A 86 -25.47 -3.15 -1.21
CA SER A 86 -26.55 -3.06 -2.20
C SER A 86 -25.98 -3.23 -3.62
N PHE A 87 -26.61 -4.08 -4.42
CA PHE A 87 -26.27 -4.26 -5.83
C PHE A 87 -27.51 -4.48 -6.70
N GLU A 88 -27.40 -4.15 -7.98
CA GLU A 88 -28.49 -4.28 -8.96
C GLU A 88 -28.63 -5.73 -9.44
N LYS A 89 -29.29 -6.56 -8.63
CA LYS A 89 -29.48 -8.00 -8.90
C LYS A 89 -30.09 -8.27 -10.28
N ASP A 90 -31.21 -7.61 -10.60
CA ASP A 90 -31.98 -7.90 -11.81
C ASP A 90 -31.21 -7.52 -13.08
N LYS A 91 -30.44 -6.44 -13.03
CA LYS A 91 -29.57 -6.04 -14.14
C LYS A 91 -28.47 -7.05 -14.40
N ILE A 92 -27.86 -7.60 -13.34
CA ILE A 92 -26.84 -8.64 -13.47
C ILE A 92 -27.46 -9.90 -14.06
N ILE A 93 -28.61 -10.34 -13.56
CA ILE A 93 -29.31 -11.52 -14.08
C ILE A 93 -29.60 -11.34 -15.57
N ASN A 94 -30.22 -10.22 -15.96
CA ASN A 94 -30.56 -9.94 -17.35
C ASN A 94 -29.32 -9.88 -18.27
N LEU A 95 -28.20 -9.33 -17.77
CA LEU A 95 -26.96 -9.28 -18.53
C LEU A 95 -26.40 -10.68 -18.77
N PHE A 96 -26.40 -11.53 -17.73
CA PHE A 96 -25.88 -12.90 -17.83
C PHE A 96 -26.75 -13.73 -18.76
N SER A 97 -28.06 -13.72 -18.60
CA SER A 97 -28.99 -14.47 -19.47
C SER A 97 -28.94 -14.07 -20.94
N LYS A 98 -28.48 -12.86 -21.27
CA LYS A 98 -28.36 -12.39 -22.66
C LYS A 98 -27.03 -12.79 -23.32
N ASN A 99 -25.95 -12.90 -22.55
CA ASN A 99 -24.58 -13.02 -23.09
C ASN A 99 -23.94 -14.39 -22.82
N PHE A 100 -24.46 -15.18 -21.88
CA PHE A 100 -24.02 -16.52 -21.53
C PHE A 100 -25.19 -17.50 -21.58
#